data_AF-A0A961MG48-F1
#
_entry.id   AF-A0A961MG48-F1
#
_cell.length_a   1.000
_cell.length_b   1.000
_cell.length_c   1.000
_cell.angle_alpha   90.00
_cell.angle_beta   90.00
_cell.angle_gamma   90.00
#
_symmetry.space_group_name_H-M   'P 1'
#
loop_
_entity.id
_entity.type
_entity.pdbx_description
1 polymer ?
#
loop_
_entity_poly.entity_id
_entity_poly.type
_entity_poly.pdbx_seq_one_letter_code
_entity_poly.pdbx_strand_id
1 'polypeptide(L)' 'MSNAKQAEQMRKGAGFIAALDQSGGSTPKALRLYGVPETAYASEEEMFDLIHEMRARIIKSPAFTGDKVVGAILFEQT' A
#
# COMPACT_ATOMS: atom_id res chain seq x y z
N MET A 1 1.62 23.27 -9.28
CA MET A 1 0.38 22.83 -9.99
C MET A 1 -0.14 21.47 -9.51
N SER A 2 0.69 20.51 -9.08
CA SER A 2 0.24 19.20 -8.55
C SER A 2 -0.65 19.33 -7.31
N ASN A 3 -0.29 20.20 -6.37
CA ASN A 3 -0.97 20.28 -5.07
C ASN A 3 -2.42 20.75 -5.18
N ALA A 4 -2.76 21.62 -6.13
CA ALA A 4 -4.12 22.13 -6.29
C ALA A 4 -5.11 21.05 -6.76
N LYS A 5 -4.69 20.25 -7.76
CA LYS A 5 -5.49 19.12 -8.26
C LYS A 5 -5.62 18.00 -7.22
N GLN A 6 -4.54 17.67 -6.52
CA GLN A 6 -4.57 16.69 -5.42
C GLN A 6 -5.45 17.16 -4.26
N ALA A 7 -5.37 18.44 -3.87
CA ALA A 7 -6.22 19.01 -2.81
C ALA A 7 -7.70 19.01 -3.21
N GLU A 8 -8.01 19.26 -4.47
CA GLU A 8 -9.38 19.17 -4.98
C GLU A 8 -9.89 17.73 -4.97
N GLN A 9 -9.08 16.76 -5.40
CA GLN A 9 -9.41 15.33 -5.34
C GLN A 9 -9.64 14.85 -3.90
N MET A 10 -8.80 15.27 -2.95
CA MET A 10 -8.98 14.95 -1.53
C MET A 10 -10.23 15.60 -0.91
N ARG A 11 -10.62 16.79 -1.39
CA ARG A 11 -11.79 17.52 -0.86
C ARG A 11 -13.11 17.05 -1.47
N LYS A 12 -13.13 16.75 -2.77
CA LYS A 12 -14.36 16.50 -3.56
C LYS A 12 -14.48 15.09 -4.10
N GLY A 13 -13.41 14.29 -4.11
CA GLY A 13 -13.42 12.93 -4.65
C GLY A 13 -14.36 12.04 -3.85
N ALA A 14 -15.28 11.37 -4.55
CA ALA A 14 -16.25 10.45 -3.95
C ALA A 14 -15.64 9.03 -3.83
N GLY A 15 -14.63 8.89 -2.96
CA GLY A 15 -13.93 7.62 -2.75
C GLY A 15 -13.32 7.48 -1.36
N PHE A 16 -12.37 6.57 -1.21
CA PHE A 16 -11.69 6.25 0.04
C PHE A 16 -10.16 6.29 -0.11
N ILE A 17 -9.46 6.23 1.02
CA ILE A 17 -7.99 6.22 1.08
C ILE A 17 -7.50 4.79 1.26
N ALA A 18 -6.51 4.39 0.46
CA ALA A 18 -5.82 3.11 0.63
C ALA A 18 -4.65 3.26 1.62
N ALA A 19 -4.71 2.59 2.76
CA ALA A 19 -3.63 2.58 3.75
C ALA A 19 -2.65 1.42 3.47
N LEU A 20 -1.49 1.75 2.91
CA LEU A 20 -0.38 0.85 2.56
C LEU A 20 0.85 1.14 3.44
N ASP A 21 0.61 1.61 4.66
CA ASP A 21 1.58 2.22 5.58
C ASP A 21 2.02 1.29 6.72
N GLN A 22 1.94 -0.03 6.51
CA GLN A 22 2.34 -1.00 7.53
C GLN A 22 3.84 -0.85 7.84
N SER A 23 4.17 -0.57 9.10
CA SER A 23 5.55 -0.54 9.59
C SER A 23 6.15 -1.95 9.66
N GLY A 24 7.47 -2.05 9.87
CA GLY A 24 8.16 -3.33 10.01
C GLY A 24 7.50 -4.28 11.02
N GLY A 25 7.13 -3.77 12.20
CA GLY A 25 6.47 -4.60 13.23
C GLY A 25 5.07 -5.12 12.85
N SER A 26 4.38 -4.50 11.90
CA SER A 26 3.06 -4.94 11.42
C SER A 26 3.13 -5.74 10.11
N THR A 27 4.30 -5.78 9.47
CA THR A 27 4.53 -6.43 8.17
C THR A 27 4.34 -7.95 8.22
N PRO A 28 4.84 -8.71 9.22
CA PRO A 28 4.58 -10.15 9.32
C PRO A 28 3.08 -10.48 9.34
N LYS A 29 2.30 -9.69 10.09
CA LYS A 29 0.85 -9.87 10.19
C LYS A 29 0.16 -9.60 8.85
N ALA A 30 0.58 -8.56 8.13
CA ALA A 30 0.03 -8.22 6.82
C ALA A 30 0.31 -9.32 5.79
N LEU A 31 1.57 -9.79 5.71
CA LEU A 31 1.98 -10.89 4.84
C LEU A 31 1.22 -12.19 5.16
N ARG A 32 1.09 -12.54 6.45
CA ARG A 32 0.33 -13.72 6.86
C ARG A 32 -1.13 -13.66 6.46
N LEU A 33 -1.79 -12.50 6.62
CA LEU A 33 -3.17 -12.29 6.17
C LEU A 33 -3.30 -12.32 4.65
N TYR A 34 -2.23 -11.96 3.95
CA TYR A 34 -2.11 -12.06 2.51
C TYR A 34 -1.83 -13.49 2.00
N GLY A 35 -1.56 -14.44 2.91
CA GLY A 35 -1.28 -15.84 2.59
C GLY A 35 0.21 -16.19 2.49
N VAL A 36 1.10 -15.27 2.85
CA VAL A 36 2.55 -15.49 2.93
C VAL A 36 2.89 -15.87 4.39
N PRO A 37 3.19 -17.14 4.70
CA PRO A 37 3.52 -17.55 6.06
C PRO A 37 4.89 -17.01 6.49
N GLU A 38 5.13 -16.91 7.79
CA GLU A 38 6.41 -16.44 8.35
C GLU A 38 7.59 -17.37 7.99
N THR A 39 7.32 -18.60 7.57
CA THR A 39 8.33 -19.55 7.06
C THR A 39 8.75 -19.28 5.61
N ALA A 40 8.15 -18.30 4.94
CA ALA A 40 8.43 -17.96 3.54
C ALA A 40 9.59 -16.96 3.37
N TYR A 41 10.10 -16.39 4.47
CA TYR A 41 11.25 -15.49 4.50
C TYR A 41 12.13 -15.81 5.70
N ALA A 42 13.44 -15.63 5.56
CA ALA A 42 14.44 -15.92 6.59
C ALA A 42 15.08 -14.66 7.17
N SER A 43 14.88 -13.50 6.55
CA SER A 43 15.44 -12.21 6.98
C SER A 43 14.40 -11.10 6.95
N GLU A 44 14.70 -9.99 7.64
CA GLU A 44 13.88 -8.77 7.58
C GLU A 44 13.89 -8.15 6.16
N GLU A 45 15.02 -8.24 5.47
CA GLU A 45 15.17 -7.76 4.08
C GLU A 45 14.20 -8.50 3.14
N GLU A 46 14.19 -9.84 3.18
CA GLU A 46 13.26 -10.66 2.39
C GLU A 46 11.79 -10.38 2.74
N MET A 47 11.50 -10.14 4.02
CA MET A 47 10.17 -9.74 4.46
C MET A 47 9.75 -8.38 3.86
N PHE A 48 10.67 -7.41 3.82
CA PHE A 48 10.41 -6.09 3.25
C PHE A 48 10.26 -6.14 1.72
N ASP A 49 11.00 -7.00 1.04
CA ASP A 49 10.82 -7.23 -0.40
C ASP A 49 9.43 -7.80 -0.71
N LEU A 50 8.98 -8.80 0.06
CA LEU A 50 7.66 -9.41 -0.13
C LEU A 50 6.50 -8.43 0.11
N ILE A 51 6.60 -7.57 1.12
CA ILE A 51 5.56 -6.54 1.34
C ILE A 51 5.60 -5.46 0.27
N HIS A 52 6.79 -5.12 -0.24
CA HIS A 52 6.93 -4.21 -1.38
C HIS A 52 6.26 -4.81 -2.63
N GLU A 53 6.48 -6.08 -2.94
CA GLU A 53 5.80 -6.78 -4.04
C GLU A 53 4.27 -6.76 -3.89
N MET A 54 3.78 -7.02 -2.67
CA MET A 54 2.35 -6.94 -2.37
C MET A 54 1.79 -5.54 -2.66
N ARG A 55 2.45 -4.49 -2.16
CA ARG A 55 2.05 -3.09 -2.37
C ARG A 55 2.10 -2.70 -3.84
N ALA A 56 3.16 -3.07 -4.55
CA ALA A 56 3.33 -2.84 -5.97
C ALA A 56 2.21 -3.50 -6.78
N ARG A 57 1.81 -4.73 -6.43
CA ARG A 57 0.68 -5.42 -7.06
C ARG A 57 -0.65 -4.69 -6.83
N ILE A 58 -0.90 -4.18 -5.63
CA ILE A 58 -2.13 -3.43 -5.31
C ILE A 58 -2.20 -2.14 -6.15
N ILE A 59 -1.11 -1.36 -6.18
CA ILE A 59 -1.05 -0.08 -6.89
C ILE A 59 -1.12 -0.27 -8.41
N LYS A 60 -0.53 -1.34 -8.96
CA LYS A 60 -0.58 -1.67 -10.40
C LYS A 60 -1.88 -2.34 -10.83
N SER A 61 -2.80 -2.63 -9.90
CA SER A 61 -4.06 -3.27 -10.23
C SER A 61 -4.91 -2.37 -11.13
N PRO A 62 -5.59 -2.91 -12.17
CA PRO A 62 -6.58 -2.16 -12.95
C PRO A 62 -7.75 -1.63 -12.12
N ALA A 63 -7.91 -2.08 -10.86
CA ALA A 63 -8.89 -1.54 -9.93
C ALA A 63 -8.43 -0.23 -9.25
N PHE A 64 -7.15 0.14 -9.38
CA PHE A 64 -6.54 1.30 -8.74
C PHE A 64 -6.47 2.49 -9.73
N THR A 65 -7.64 2.99 -10.14
CA THR A 65 -7.77 4.00 -11.23
C THR A 65 -7.92 5.44 -10.76
N GLY A 66 -8.10 5.67 -9.45
CA GLY A 66 -8.42 7.00 -8.91
C GLY A 66 -9.91 7.27 -8.73
N ASP A 67 -10.79 6.43 -9.31
CA ASP A 67 -12.25 6.60 -9.25
C ASP A 67 -12.82 6.27 -7.86
N LYS A 68 -12.27 5.23 -7.23
CA LYS A 68 -12.66 4.78 -5.88
C LYS A 68 -11.58 5.06 -4.85
N VAL A 69 -10.31 5.01 -5.24
CA VAL A 69 -9.17 5.30 -4.36
C VAL A 69 -8.67 6.70 -4.65
N VAL A 70 -8.98 7.66 -3.79
CA VAL A 70 -8.66 9.09 -4.00
C VAL A 70 -7.28 9.48 -3.48
N GLY A 71 -6.64 8.60 -2.72
CA GLY A 71 -5.30 8.78 -2.19
C GLY A 71 -4.77 7.50 -1.54
N ALA A 72 -3.47 7.48 -1.26
CA ALA A 72 -2.80 6.40 -0.57
C ALA A 72 -1.89 6.93 0.53
N ILE A 73 -1.80 6.22 1.66
CA ILE A 73 -0.82 6.45 2.72
C ILE A 73 0.26 5.39 2.55
N LEU A 74 1.51 5.82 2.46
CA LEU A 74 2.66 4.94 2.21
C LEU A 74 3.55 4.89 3.45
N PHE A 75 4.17 3.73 3.67
CA PHE A 75 5.28 3.61 4.61
C PHE A 75 6.55 4.15 3.96
N GLU A 76 7.53 4.64 4.72
CA GLU A 76 8.74 5.27 4.18
C GLU A 76 9.56 4.35 3.26
N GLN A 77 9.51 3.04 3.51
CA GLN A 77 10.17 2.00 2.72
C GLN A 77 9.22 1.35 1.69
N THR A 78 8.24 2.10 1.16
CA THR A 78 7.30 1.63 0.13
C THR A 78 7.77 1.93 -1.27
#